data_AF-A0A924IYE6-F1
#
_entry.id   AF-A0A924IYE6-F1
#
_cell.length_a   1.000
_cell.length_b   1.000
_cell.length_c   1.000
_cell.angle_alpha   90.00
_cell.angle_beta   90.00
_cell.angle_gamma   90.00
#
_symmetry.space_group_name_H-M   'P 1'
#
loop_
_entity.id
_entity.type
_entity.pdbx_description
1 polymer ?
#
loop_
_entity_poly.entity_id
_entity_poly.type
_entity_poly.pdbx_seq_one_letter_code
_entity_poly.pdbx_strand_id
1 'polypeptide(L)' 'MDIKSKRYLLIALLTFIILFLMNYVGSTYPDKIPRALMTAGAGVIGLTIAMWYMHRTKKN' A
#
# COMPACT_ATOMS: atom_id res chain seq x y z
N MET A 1 -8.47 13.94 -2.16
CA MET A 1 -9.30 12.79 -1.77
C MET A 1 -9.19 12.64 -0.27
N ASP A 2 -10.30 12.38 0.41
CA ASP A 2 -10.26 12.21 1.86
C ASP A 2 -9.62 10.86 2.21
N ILE A 3 -8.73 10.85 3.20
CA ILE A 3 -8.10 9.62 3.73
C ILE A 3 -9.17 8.69 4.32
N LYS A 4 -10.30 9.24 4.79
CA LYS A 4 -11.44 8.44 5.28
C LYS A 4 -12.40 8.00 4.17
N SER A 5 -12.12 8.32 2.90
CA SER A 5 -13.02 7.97 1.82
C SER A 5 -12.95 6.48 1.48
N LYS A 6 -14.12 5.88 1.20
CA LYS A 6 -14.22 4.50 0.69
C LYS A 6 -13.34 4.26 -0.55
N ARG A 7 -13.13 5.31 -1.37
CA ARG A 7 -12.26 5.27 -2.55
C ARG A 7 -10.79 5.07 -2.19
N TYR A 8 -10.29 5.76 -1.16
CA TYR A 8 -8.91 5.58 -0.70
C TYR A 8 -8.70 4.19 -0.12
N LEU A 9 -9.65 3.70 0.70
CA LEU A 9 -9.61 2.33 1.23
C LEU A 9 -9.52 1.30 0.10
N LEU A 10 -10.33 1.47 -0.96
CA LEU A 10 -10.37 0.56 -2.10
C LEU A 10 -9.06 0.56 -2.89
N ILE A 11 -8.45 1.73 -3.09
CA ILE A 11 -7.12 1.87 -3.73
C ILE A 11 -6.04 1.24 -2.85
N ALA A 12 -6.02 1.53 -1.54
CA ALA A 12 -5.05 0.96 -0.61
C ALA A 12 -5.12 -0.57 -0.56
N LEU A 13 -6.34 -1.13 -0.54
CA LEU A 13 -6.56 -2.58 -0.58
C LEU A 13 -6.07 -3.19 -1.90
N LEU A 14 -6.38 -2.57 -3.05
CA LEU A 14 -5.89 -3.02 -4.35
C LEU A 14 -4.36 -2.98 -4.43
N THR A 15 -3.74 -1.88 -4.00
CA THR A 15 -2.29 -1.75 -3.98
C THR A 15 -1.64 -2.81 -3.09
N PHE A 16 -2.22 -3.08 -1.92
CA PHE A 16 -1.76 -4.16 -1.05
C PHE A 16 -1.80 -5.51 -1.77
N ILE A 17 -2.94 -5.86 -2.37
CA ILE A 17 -3.11 -7.15 -3.06
C ILE A 17 -2.12 -7.29 -4.21
N ILE A 18 -1.95 -6.25 -5.03
CA ILE A 18 -1.03 -6.27 -6.17
C ILE A 18 0.41 -6.46 -5.69
N LEU A 19 0.88 -5.66 -4.73
CA LEU A 19 2.25 -5.74 -4.23
C LEU A 19 2.53 -7.07 -3.51
N PHE A 20 1.55 -7.57 -2.75
CA PHE A 20 1.63 -8.86 -2.09
C PHE A 20 1.76 -9.99 -3.11
N LEU A 21 0.85 -10.06 -4.09
CA LEU A 21 0.88 -11.08 -5.12
C LEU A 21 2.16 -11.00 -5.95
N MET A 22 2.64 -9.81 -6.29
CA MET A 22 3.88 -9.62 -7.05
C MET A 22 5.13 -10.11 -6.30
N ASN A 23 5.12 -10.09 -4.96
CA ASN A 23 6.22 -10.61 -4.13
C ASN A 23 6.04 -12.08 -3.73
N TYR A 24 4.80 -12.57 -3.69
CA TYR A 24 4.46 -13.91 -3.25
C TYR A 24 4.47 -14.93 -4.39
N VAL A 25 3.85 -14.60 -5.53
CA VAL A 25 3.71 -15.49 -6.68
C VAL A 25 5.06 -15.64 -7.38
N GLY A 26 5.45 -16.89 -7.66
CA GLY A 26 6.75 -17.20 -8.30
C GLY A 26 7.96 -17.13 -7.36
N SER A 27 7.76 -16.79 -6.08
CA SER A 27 8.85 -16.74 -5.10
C SER A 27 9.20 -18.13 -4.56
N THR A 28 10.48 -18.52 -4.73
CA THR A 28 11.06 -19.77 -4.20
C THR A 28 11.70 -19.60 -2.84
N TYR A 29 11.75 -18.37 -2.31
CA TYR A 29 12.33 -18.08 -1.01
C TYR A 29 11.53 -18.70 0.15
N PRO A 30 12.20 -19.21 1.19
CA PRO A 30 11.52 -19.77 2.37
C PRO A 30 10.73 -18.70 3.15
N ASP A 31 11.16 -17.44 3.10
CA ASP A 31 10.56 -16.28 3.79
C ASP A 31 9.63 -15.45 2.89
N LYS A 32 9.08 -16.03 1.82
CA LYS A 32 8.25 -15.30 0.84
C LYS A 32 6.99 -14.64 1.41
N ILE A 33 6.35 -15.24 2.42
CA ILE A 33 5.15 -14.68 3.07
C ILE A 33 5.49 -13.40 3.86
N PRO A 34 6.41 -13.43 4.85
CA PRO A 34 6.75 -12.23 5.60
C PRO A 34 7.32 -11.14 4.70
N ARG A 35 8.13 -11.51 3.70
CA ARG A 35 8.64 -10.56 2.70
C ARG A 35 7.51 -9.89 1.91
N ALA A 36 6.57 -10.65 1.37
CA ALA A 36 5.44 -10.11 0.63
C ALA A 36 4.55 -9.21 1.49
N LEU A 37 4.32 -9.58 2.76
CA LEU A 37 3.58 -8.76 3.72
C LEU A 37 4.29 -7.44 4.02
N MET A 38 5.61 -7.48 4.24
CA MET A 38 6.41 -6.27 4.49
C MET A 38 6.41 -5.34 3.28
N THR A 39 6.61 -5.86 2.07
CA THR A 39 6.58 -5.06 0.84
C THR A 39 5.21 -4.43 0.62
N ALA A 40 4.13 -5.21 0.74
CA ALA A 40 2.77 -4.72 0.57
C ALA A 40 2.38 -3.70 1.66
N GLY A 41 2.74 -3.96 2.92
CA GLY A 41 2.51 -3.06 4.05
C GLY A 41 3.26 -1.74 3.90
N ALA A 42 4.55 -1.78 3.56
CA ALA A 42 5.36 -0.58 3.30
C ALA A 42 4.78 0.25 2.14
N GLY A 43 4.30 -0.41 1.08
CA GLY A 43 3.62 0.25 -0.04
C GLY A 43 2.37 1.01 0.40
N VAL A 44 1.50 0.42 1.20
CA VAL A 44 0.29 1.09 1.73
C VAL A 44 0.64 2.24 2.67
N ILE A 45 1.66 2.08 3.53
CA ILE A 45 2.13 3.15 4.41
C ILE A 45 2.64 4.34 3.59
N GLY A 46 3.47 4.10 2.57
CA GLY A 46 3.94 5.15 1.66
C GLY A 46 2.79 5.89 0.96
N LEU A 47 1.78 5.14 0.51
CA LEU A 47 0.57 5.70 -0.12
C LEU A 47 -0.24 6.57 0.86
N THR A 48 -0.35 6.14 2.12
CA THR A 48 -0.97 6.92 3.21
C THR A 48 -0.23 8.23 3.45
N ILE A 49 1.10 8.18 3.57
CA ILE A 49 1.94 9.36 3.82
C ILE A 49 1.85 10.34 2.65
N ALA A 50 1.92 9.85 1.40
CA ALA A 50 1.81 10.68 0.20
C ALA A 50 0.46 11.43 0.15
N MET A 51 -0.64 10.73 0.42
CA MET A 51 -1.98 11.30 0.49
C MET A 51 -2.11 12.34 1.61
N TRP A 52 -1.52 12.06 2.77
CA TRP A 52 -1.51 12.99 3.91
C TRP A 52 -0.74 14.28 3.58
N TYR A 53 0.43 14.14 2.96
CA TYR A 53 1.25 15.27 2.52
C TYR A 53 0.55 16.11 1.45
N MET A 54 -0.07 15.48 0.44
CA MET A 54 -0.87 16.18 -0.58
C MET A 54 -2.06 16.94 0.00
N HIS A 55 -2.72 16.39 1.03
CA HIS A 55 -3.84 17.08 1.69
C HIS A 55 -3.34 18.31 2.46
N ARG A 56 -2.20 18.19 3.15
CA ARG A 56 -1.56 19.30 3.87
C ARG A 56 -1.15 20.44 2.94
N THR A 57 -0.56 20.14 1.78
CA THR A 57 -0.11 21.15 0.81
C THR A 57 -1.26 21.85 0.10
N LYS A 58 -2.38 21.17 -0.17
CA LYS A 58 -3.57 21.79 -0.79
C LYS A 58 -4.30 22.79 0.11
N LYS A 59 -3.99 22.81 1.42
CA LYS A 59 -4.61 23.72 2.40
C LYS A 59 -3.80 25.01 2.61
N ASN A 60 -2.56 25.05 2.12
CA ASN A 60 -1.73 26.26 2.04
C ASN A 60 -1.82 26.86 0.63
#